data_AF-A0AAW0IIL5-F1
#
_entry.id   AF-A0AAW0IIL5-F1
#
_cell.length_a   1.000
_cell.length_b   1.000
_cell.length_c   1.000
_cell.angle_alpha   90.00
_cell.angle_beta   90.00
_cell.angle_gamma   90.00
#
_symmetry.space_group_name_H-M   'P 1'
#
loop_
_entity.id
_entity.type
_entity.pdbx_description
1 polymer ?
#
loop_
_entity_poly.entity_id
_entity_poly.type
_entity_poly.pdbx_seq_one_letter_code
_entity_poly.pdbx_strand_id
1 'polypeptide(L)'
;MPSSEKHPSRVPMWRGVKFAYLLVAMCLFPLAIGGYWAYGQMIPPNGGMLTALYAFHGRDTSQFILGLTSLFVIINALSSFQIYGMPVFDVMESVYTRRKKQACPWWLRATIRAMFGYGCFFVAVAIPFLGSLAGLVGGIALPVTLAYPCLMWLKIKKPKMYSTMWCLNWGLGALGLALSAVLTAAGIYVIIDTGIQANFFKPQ
;
A
#
# COMPACT_ATOMS: atom_id res chain seq x y z
N MET A 1 11.72 7.97 18.25
CA MET A 1 12.52 9.20 18.48
C MET A 1 11.84 10.03 19.55
N PRO A 2 12.35 10.08 20.79
CA PRO A 2 11.75 10.92 21.81
C PRO A 2 11.96 12.38 21.44
N SER A 3 10.86 13.11 21.29
CA SER A 3 10.89 14.56 21.07
C SER A 3 10.99 15.23 22.44
N SER A 4 12.07 15.96 22.70
CA SER A 4 12.21 16.82 23.87
C SER A 4 12.13 18.28 23.43
N GLU A 5 11.58 19.16 24.26
CA GLU A 5 11.43 20.59 23.94
C GLU A 5 12.76 21.27 23.57
N LYS A 6 13.89 20.78 24.11
CA LYS A 6 15.24 21.29 23.81
C LYS A 6 15.81 20.85 22.46
N HIS A 7 15.32 19.74 21.89
CA HIS A 7 15.82 19.20 20.62
C HIS A 7 14.64 18.86 19.69
N PRO A 8 14.18 19.83 18.88
CA PRO A 8 13.08 19.57 17.95
C PRO A 8 13.50 18.50 16.94
N SER A 9 12.81 17.37 16.96
CA SER A 9 13.01 16.20 16.08
C SER A 9 12.70 16.49 14.60
N ARG A 10 12.23 17.72 14.28
CA ARG A 10 11.88 18.15 12.93
C ARG A 10 13.03 18.07 11.93
N VAL A 11 14.25 18.44 12.32
CA VAL A 11 15.40 18.46 11.39
C VAL A 11 15.90 17.04 11.07
N PRO A 12 16.12 16.15 12.06
CA PRO A 12 16.43 14.75 11.79
C PRO A 12 15.33 14.03 11.00
N MET A 13 14.06 14.27 11.33
CA MET A 13 12.92 13.66 10.65
C MET A 13 12.82 14.11 9.19
N TRP A 14 13.04 15.40 8.89
CA TRP A 14 13.05 15.89 7.52
C TRP A 14 14.18 15.31 6.67
N ARG A 15 15.38 15.17 7.26
CA ARG A 15 16.51 14.50 6.58
C ARG A 15 16.20 13.03 6.33
N GLY A 16 15.68 12.32 7.33
CA GLY A 16 15.30 10.91 7.20
C GLY A 16 14.26 10.68 6.09
N VAL A 17 13.21 11.51 6.07
CA VAL A 17 12.17 11.46 5.03
C VAL A 17 12.76 11.69 3.64
N LYS A 18 13.64 12.68 3.48
CA LYS A 18 14.31 12.94 2.20
C LYS A 18 15.13 11.76 1.71
N PHE A 19 15.96 11.17 2.58
CA PHE A 19 16.79 10.01 2.21
C PHE A 19 15.93 8.80 1.87
N ALA A 20 14.85 8.55 2.62
CA ALA A 20 13.92 7.47 2.34
C ALA A 20 13.27 7.64 0.95
N TYR A 21 12.72 8.82 0.64
CA TYR A 21 12.12 9.08 -0.67
C TYR A 21 13.13 9.04 -1.82
N LEU A 22 14.37 9.49 -1.59
CA LEU A 22 15.44 9.40 -2.59
C LEU A 22 15.79 7.94 -2.88
N LEU A 23 15.92 7.09 -1.86
CA LEU A 23 16.18 5.67 -2.03
C LEU A 23 15.03 4.98 -2.76
N VAL A 24 13.79 5.26 -2.37
CA VAL A 24 12.60 4.75 -3.06
C VAL A 24 12.61 5.14 -4.54
N ALA A 25 12.93 6.40 -4.85
CA ALA A 25 13.06 6.85 -6.24
C ALA A 25 14.18 6.11 -6.99
N MET A 26 15.37 5.97 -6.38
CA MET A 26 16.49 5.24 -6.99
C MET A 26 16.19 3.76 -7.24
N CYS A 27 15.29 3.15 -6.48
CA CYS A 27 14.88 1.77 -6.71
C CYS A 27 13.75 1.67 -7.74
N LEU A 28 12.70 2.49 -7.62
CA LEU A 28 11.49 2.37 -8.43
C LEU A 28 11.67 2.90 -9.86
N PHE A 29 12.37 4.03 -10.05
CA PHE A 29 12.50 4.63 -11.37
C PHE A 29 13.32 3.75 -12.34
N PRO A 30 14.50 3.23 -11.99
CA PRO A 30 15.25 2.34 -12.87
C PRO A 30 14.50 1.04 -13.15
N LEU A 31 13.77 0.51 -12.16
CA LEU A 31 12.97 -0.70 -12.32
C LEU A 31 11.80 -0.48 -13.27
N ALA A 32 11.12 0.66 -13.18
CA ALA A 32 10.04 1.03 -14.10
C ALA A 32 10.56 1.23 -15.54
N ILE A 33 11.67 1.95 -15.70
CA ILE A 33 12.27 2.21 -17.02
C ILE A 33 12.78 0.92 -17.65
N GLY A 34 13.56 0.12 -16.91
CA GLY A 34 14.10 -1.15 -17.39
C GLY A 34 13.01 -2.19 -17.65
N GLY A 35 11.99 -2.26 -16.79
CA GLY A 35 10.85 -3.15 -16.99
C GLY A 35 10.02 -2.77 -18.20
N TYR A 36 9.75 -1.48 -18.42
CA TYR A 36 9.06 -1.03 -19.62
C TYR A 36 9.90 -1.24 -20.89
N TRP A 37 11.21 -1.05 -20.84
CA TRP A 37 12.11 -1.32 -21.97
C TRP A 37 12.17 -2.81 -22.32
N ALA A 38 12.17 -3.69 -21.32
CA ALA A 38 12.24 -5.14 -21.50
C ALA A 38 10.92 -5.78 -21.95
N TYR A 39 9.77 -5.33 -21.41
CA TYR A 39 8.46 -5.96 -21.66
C TYR A 39 7.54 -5.13 -22.56
N GLY A 40 7.76 -3.83 -22.72
CA GLY A 40 7.00 -2.97 -23.62
C GLY A 40 5.48 -3.13 -23.51
N GLN A 41 4.82 -3.38 -24.64
CA GLN A 41 3.36 -3.61 -24.74
C GLN A 41 2.93 -5.03 -24.36
N MET A 42 3.86 -5.92 -23.99
CA MET A 42 3.60 -7.32 -23.69
C MET A 42 3.25 -7.56 -22.21
N ILE A 43 3.08 -6.51 -21.41
CA ILE A 43 2.72 -6.64 -19.99
C ILE A 43 1.24 -7.04 -19.89
N PRO A 44 0.90 -8.21 -19.34
CA PRO A 44 -0.49 -8.64 -19.21
C PRO A 44 -1.24 -7.68 -18.26
N PRO A 45 -2.46 -7.22 -18.65
CA PRO A 45 -3.19 -6.16 -17.94
C PRO A 45 -3.55 -6.52 -16.49
N ASN A 46 -3.60 -7.81 -16.14
CA ASN A 46 -4.11 -8.29 -14.86
C ASN A 46 -3.05 -8.86 -13.89
N GLY A 47 -1.76 -8.86 -14.27
CA GLY A 47 -0.73 -9.59 -13.51
C GLY A 47 0.55 -8.80 -13.16
N GLY A 48 0.69 -7.56 -13.63
CA GLY A 48 1.88 -6.74 -13.38
C GLY A 48 3.18 -7.33 -13.95
N MET A 49 4.31 -6.73 -13.57
CA MET A 49 5.63 -7.04 -14.13
C MET A 49 6.15 -8.45 -13.74
N LEU A 50 5.76 -8.97 -12.58
CA LEU A 50 6.23 -10.28 -12.09
C LEU A 50 5.65 -11.44 -12.90
N THR A 51 4.38 -11.35 -13.30
CA THR A 51 3.75 -12.36 -14.16
C THR A 51 4.24 -12.26 -15.60
N ALA A 52 4.54 -11.06 -16.09
CA ALA A 52 5.22 -10.88 -17.38
C ALA A 52 6.58 -11.59 -17.39
N LEU A 53 7.38 -11.44 -16.32
CA LEU A 53 8.65 -12.13 -16.17
C LEU A 53 8.46 -13.66 -16.16
N TYR A 54 7.51 -14.18 -15.40
CA TYR A 54 7.26 -15.62 -15.33
C TYR A 54 6.74 -16.20 -16.66
N ALA A 55 5.88 -15.46 -17.38
CA ALA A 55 5.29 -15.89 -18.64
C ALA A 55 6.29 -15.87 -19.81
N PHE A 56 7.15 -14.85 -19.89
CA PHE A 56 8.10 -14.70 -20.99
C PHE A 56 9.46 -15.36 -20.72
N HIS A 57 9.97 -15.32 -19.49
CA HIS A 57 11.29 -15.86 -19.14
C HIS A 57 11.22 -17.22 -18.43
N GLY A 58 10.04 -17.80 -18.24
CA GLY A 58 9.86 -19.11 -17.60
C GLY A 58 10.48 -20.30 -18.36
N ARG A 59 10.76 -20.14 -19.66
CA ARG A 59 11.45 -21.16 -20.48
C ARG A 59 12.92 -20.87 -20.76
N ASP A 60 13.31 -19.60 -20.81
CA ASP A 60 14.66 -19.19 -21.25
C ASP A 60 15.62 -18.85 -20.09
N THR A 61 15.14 -18.77 -18.85
CA THR A 61 15.96 -18.45 -17.67
C THR A 61 16.22 -19.67 -16.79
N SER A 62 17.43 -19.78 -16.22
CA SER A 62 17.81 -20.84 -15.28
C SER A 62 16.81 -20.93 -14.11
N GLN A 63 16.34 -22.16 -13.83
CA GLN A 63 15.42 -22.46 -12.73
C GLN A 63 15.91 -21.94 -11.37
N PHE A 64 17.23 -21.78 -11.22
CA PHE A 64 17.85 -21.21 -10.02
C PHE A 64 17.46 -19.74 -9.79
N ILE A 65 17.49 -18.89 -10.83
CA ILE A 65 17.20 -17.45 -10.72
C ILE A 65 15.71 -17.23 -10.43
N LEU A 66 14.87 -18.03 -11.08
CA LEU A 66 13.42 -17.98 -10.90
C LEU A 66 13.01 -18.49 -9.51
N GLY A 67 13.66 -19.56 -9.02
CA GLY A 67 13.54 -20.03 -7.65
C GLY A 67 13.98 -18.99 -6.62
N LEU A 68 15.15 -18.37 -6.80
CA LEU A 68 15.69 -17.35 -5.89
C LEU A 68 14.82 -16.09 -5.84
N THR A 69 14.25 -15.68 -6.99
CA THR A 69 13.30 -14.57 -7.06
C THR A 69 12.01 -14.89 -6.30
N SER A 70 11.46 -16.09 -6.49
CA SER A 70 10.26 -16.53 -5.76
C SER A 70 10.50 -16.57 -4.24
N LEU A 71 11.68 -17.04 -3.82
CA LEU A 71 12.08 -17.07 -2.41
C LEU A 71 12.15 -15.66 -1.82
N PHE A 72 12.76 -14.70 -2.52
CA PHE A 72 12.78 -13.30 -2.07
C PHE A 72 11.38 -12.69 -1.98
N VAL A 73 10.49 -12.97 -2.94
CA VAL A 73 9.11 -12.51 -2.90
C VAL A 73 8.37 -13.08 -1.68
N ILE A 74 8.56 -14.36 -1.37
CA ILE A 74 7.96 -15.02 -0.20
C ILE A 74 8.49 -14.39 1.10
N ILE A 75 9.81 -14.21 1.22
CA ILE A 75 10.41 -13.58 2.42
C ILE A 75 9.90 -12.15 2.59
N ASN A 76 9.84 -11.37 1.51
CA ASN A 76 9.30 -10.01 1.53
C ASN A 76 7.82 -9.99 1.93
N ALA A 77 7.00 -10.91 1.41
CA ALA A 77 5.59 -11.02 1.74
C ALA A 77 5.38 -11.39 3.22
N LEU A 78 6.12 -12.38 3.74
CA LEU A 78 6.05 -12.83 5.13
C LEU A 78 6.45 -11.74 6.12
N SER A 79 7.53 -11.03 5.83
CA SER A 79 8.01 -9.91 6.66
C SER A 79 7.07 -8.70 6.60
N SER A 80 6.60 -8.34 5.40
CA SER A 80 5.64 -7.24 5.21
C SER A 80 4.33 -7.47 5.94
N PHE A 81 3.79 -8.70 5.90
CA PHE A 81 2.56 -9.04 6.62
C PHE A 81 2.67 -8.80 8.13
N GLN A 82 3.83 -9.11 8.72
CA GLN A 82 4.05 -8.87 10.16
C GLN A 82 4.11 -7.37 10.48
N ILE A 83 4.82 -6.59 9.66
CA ILE A 83 4.97 -5.14 9.87
C ILE A 83 3.62 -4.44 9.72
N TYR A 84 2.83 -4.75 8.69
CA TYR A 84 1.52 -4.15 8.45
C TYR A 84 0.42 -4.70 9.38
N GLY A 85 0.56 -5.92 9.87
CA GLY A 85 -0.38 -6.51 10.82
C GLY A 85 -0.25 -5.95 12.24
N MET A 86 0.95 -5.51 12.64
CA MET A 86 1.22 -5.04 14.01
C MET A 86 0.27 -3.92 14.48
N PRO A 87 0.03 -2.83 13.70
CA PRO A 87 -0.92 -1.80 14.10
C PRO A 87 -2.35 -2.32 14.27
N VAL A 88 -2.77 -3.27 13.41
CA VAL A 88 -4.11 -3.87 13.49
C VAL A 88 -4.25 -4.67 14.77
N PHE A 89 -3.25 -5.47 15.12
CA PHE A 89 -3.22 -6.23 16.37
C PHE A 89 -3.25 -5.31 17.60
N ASP A 90 -2.51 -4.21 17.56
CA ASP A 90 -2.51 -3.22 18.64
C ASP A 90 -3.88 -2.56 18.81
N VAL A 91 -4.56 -2.21 17.71
CA VAL A 91 -5.92 -1.65 17.78
C VAL A 91 -6.91 -2.70 18.33
N MET A 92 -6.87 -3.94 17.85
CA MET A 92 -7.75 -5.01 18.34
C MET A 92 -7.55 -5.27 19.84
N GLU A 93 -6.30 -5.30 20.29
CA GLU A 93 -5.95 -5.47 21.70
C GLU A 93 -6.39 -4.26 22.55
N SER A 94 -6.24 -3.04 22.03
CA SER A 94 -6.71 -1.81 22.70
C SER A 94 -8.24 -1.79 22.86
N VAL A 95 -8.98 -2.25 21.85
CA VAL A 95 -10.45 -2.34 21.88
C VAL A 95 -10.90 -3.37 22.91
N TYR A 96 -10.23 -4.53 22.97
CA TYR A 96 -10.50 -5.55 23.98
C TYR A 96 -10.23 -5.02 25.40
N THR A 97 -9.05 -4.43 25.61
CA THR A 97 -8.64 -3.90 26.93
C THR A 97 -9.59 -2.80 27.39
N ARG A 98 -10.04 -1.92 26.48
CA ARG A 98 -11.02 -0.88 26.78
C ARG A 98 -12.38 -1.44 27.19
N ARG A 99 -12.85 -2.53 26.58
CA ARG A 99 -14.16 -3.14 26.87
C ARG A 99 -14.15 -4.03 28.11
N LYS A 100 -13.11 -4.87 28.26
CA LYS A 100 -13.01 -5.85 29.34
C LYS A 100 -12.24 -5.35 30.56
N LYS A 101 -11.59 -4.17 30.48
CA LYS A 101 -10.75 -3.56 31.53
C LYS A 101 -9.69 -4.50 32.13
N GLN A 102 -9.31 -5.53 31.39
CA GLN A 102 -8.38 -6.56 31.82
C GLN A 102 -7.29 -6.72 30.77
N ALA A 103 -6.07 -7.05 31.22
CA ALA A 103 -4.97 -7.35 30.31
C ALA A 103 -5.32 -8.52 29.39
N CYS A 104 -4.92 -8.41 28.11
CA CYS A 104 -5.10 -9.48 27.14
C CYS A 104 -4.27 -10.70 27.55
N PRO A 105 -4.89 -11.87 27.85
CA PRO A 105 -4.13 -13.08 28.12
C PRO A 105 -3.44 -13.59 26.84
N TRP A 106 -2.31 -14.27 26.99
CA TRP A 106 -1.48 -14.73 25.86
C TRP A 106 -2.25 -15.62 24.87
N TRP A 107 -3.14 -16.49 25.37
CA TRP A 107 -4.04 -17.31 24.54
C TRP A 107 -4.99 -16.49 23.67
N LEU A 108 -5.54 -15.40 24.20
CA LEU A 108 -6.42 -14.52 23.44
C LEU A 108 -5.64 -13.77 22.36
N ARG A 109 -4.41 -13.33 22.65
CA ARG A 109 -3.53 -12.72 21.65
C ARG A 109 -3.19 -13.70 20.53
N ALA A 110 -2.89 -14.95 20.85
CA ALA A 110 -2.67 -16.01 19.85
C ALA A 110 -3.92 -16.25 18.99
N THR A 111 -5.10 -16.29 19.63
CA THR A 111 -6.39 -16.48 18.94
C THR A 111 -6.69 -15.30 17.99
N ILE A 112 -6.50 -14.06 18.43
CA ILE A 112 -6.71 -12.86 17.58
C ILE A 112 -5.81 -12.90 16.35
N ARG A 113 -4.53 -13.24 16.52
CA ARG A 113 -3.58 -13.34 15.41
C ARG A 113 -3.94 -14.46 14.43
N ALA A 114 -4.31 -15.63 14.94
CA ALA A 114 -4.73 -16.77 14.12
C ALA A 114 -6.03 -16.46 13.35
N MET A 115 -7.03 -15.88 14.01
CA MET A 115 -8.30 -15.48 13.40
C MET A 115 -8.12 -14.43 12.31
N PHE A 116 -7.26 -13.43 12.54
CA PHE A 116 -6.96 -12.41 11.53
C PHE A 116 -6.21 -13.01 10.33
N GLY A 117 -5.19 -13.84 10.56
CA GLY A 117 -4.46 -14.51 9.49
C GLY A 117 -5.35 -15.43 8.66
N TYR A 118 -6.20 -16.22 9.32
CA TYR A 118 -7.18 -17.08 8.65
C TYR A 118 -8.23 -16.27 7.90
N GLY A 119 -8.71 -15.15 8.46
CA GLY A 119 -9.62 -14.24 7.77
C GLY A 119 -9.03 -13.67 6.49
N CYS A 120 -7.78 -13.20 6.54
CA CYS A 120 -7.07 -12.72 5.36
C CYS A 120 -6.89 -13.83 4.31
N PHE A 121 -6.54 -15.04 4.73
CA PHE A 121 -6.43 -16.20 3.84
C PHE A 121 -7.77 -16.56 3.19
N PHE A 122 -8.85 -16.58 3.97
CA PHE A 122 -10.20 -16.86 3.48
C PHE A 122 -10.64 -15.82 2.46
N VAL A 123 -10.43 -14.53 2.73
CA VAL A 123 -10.76 -13.45 1.79
C VAL A 123 -9.91 -13.55 0.51
N ALA A 124 -8.63 -13.88 0.63
CA ALA A 124 -7.76 -14.07 -0.53
C ALA A 124 -8.21 -15.24 -1.43
N VAL A 125 -8.70 -16.33 -0.85
CA VAL A 125 -9.23 -17.49 -1.59
C VAL A 125 -10.62 -17.21 -2.15
N ALA A 126 -11.49 -16.53 -1.40
CA ALA A 126 -12.86 -16.25 -1.80
C ALA A 126 -12.96 -15.15 -2.87
N ILE A 127 -11.99 -14.23 -2.93
CA ILE A 127 -12.00 -13.06 -3.81
C ILE A 127 -10.69 -13.05 -4.63
N PRO A 128 -10.61 -13.83 -5.73
CA PRO A 128 -9.39 -13.90 -6.54
C PRO A 128 -9.05 -12.58 -7.26
N PHE A 129 -10.01 -11.65 -7.35
CA PHE A 129 -9.84 -10.33 -7.96
C PHE A 129 -9.34 -9.25 -6.96
N LEU A 130 -8.87 -9.62 -5.76
CA LEU A 130 -8.41 -8.69 -4.72
C LEU A 130 -7.32 -7.72 -5.22
N GLY A 131 -6.47 -8.16 -6.13
CA GLY A 131 -5.46 -7.30 -6.78
C GLY A 131 -6.07 -6.12 -7.55
N SER A 132 -7.22 -6.32 -8.21
CA SER A 132 -7.94 -5.24 -8.90
C SER A 132 -8.60 -4.26 -7.92
N LEU A 133 -9.04 -4.75 -6.76
CA LEU A 133 -9.59 -3.91 -5.69
C LEU A 133 -8.52 -3.06 -5.00
N ALA A 134 -7.25 -3.47 -5.03
CA ALA A 134 -6.16 -2.73 -4.40
C ALA A 134 -6.03 -1.31 -4.99
N GLY A 135 -6.22 -1.16 -6.30
CA GLY A 135 -6.24 0.15 -6.96
C GLY A 135 -7.40 1.04 -6.49
N LEU A 136 -8.59 0.46 -6.32
CA LEU A 136 -9.77 1.17 -5.81
C LEU A 136 -9.58 1.59 -4.34
N VAL A 137 -9.15 0.67 -3.47
CA VAL A 137 -8.89 0.94 -2.06
C VAL A 137 -7.81 2.00 -1.90
N GLY A 138 -6.74 1.92 -2.71
CA GLY A 138 -5.73 2.96 -2.81
C GLY A 138 -6.33 4.31 -3.21
N GLY A 139 -7.15 4.33 -4.26
CA GLY A 139 -7.89 5.51 -4.73
C GLY A 139 -8.69 6.21 -3.62
N ILE A 140 -9.44 5.44 -2.83
CA ILE A 140 -10.27 5.94 -1.72
C ILE A 140 -9.42 6.43 -0.54
N ALA A 141 -8.25 5.83 -0.32
CA ALA A 141 -7.36 6.20 0.79
C ALA A 141 -6.46 7.42 0.47
N LEU A 142 -6.21 7.73 -0.81
CA LEU A 142 -5.34 8.83 -1.24
C LEU A 142 -5.72 10.23 -0.72
N PRO A 143 -7.00 10.60 -0.57
CA PRO A 143 -7.36 11.87 0.06
C PRO A 143 -6.84 11.99 1.49
N VAL A 144 -6.80 10.87 2.23
CA VAL A 144 -6.33 10.85 3.61
C VAL A 144 -4.82 11.04 3.69
N THR A 145 -4.07 10.56 2.71
CA THR A 145 -2.60 10.64 2.71
C THR A 145 -2.07 11.94 2.09
N LEU A 146 -2.73 12.46 1.04
CA LEU A 146 -2.26 13.62 0.30
C LEU A 146 -3.05 14.90 0.61
N ALA A 147 -4.38 14.84 0.58
CA ALA A 147 -5.21 16.03 0.73
C ALA A 147 -5.37 16.46 2.20
N TYR A 148 -5.61 15.50 3.09
CA TYR A 148 -5.83 15.75 4.51
C TYR A 148 -4.70 16.54 5.20
N PRO A 149 -3.41 16.18 5.11
CA PRO A 149 -2.35 16.95 5.76
C PRO A 149 -2.23 18.37 5.20
N CYS A 150 -2.44 18.57 3.90
CA CYS A 150 -2.43 19.89 3.26
C CYS A 150 -3.57 20.78 3.78
N LEU A 151 -4.79 20.25 3.83
CA LEU A 151 -5.97 20.95 4.36
C LEU A 151 -5.85 21.21 5.86
N MET A 152 -5.35 20.24 6.62
CA MET A 152 -5.11 20.38 8.06
C MET A 152 -4.08 21.47 8.36
N TRP A 153 -2.98 21.52 7.60
CA TRP A 153 -1.96 22.56 7.76
C TRP A 153 -2.52 23.96 7.51
N LEU A 154 -3.36 24.13 6.48
CA LEU A 154 -4.03 25.39 6.18
C LEU A 154 -4.96 25.85 7.30
N LYS A 155 -5.72 24.92 7.90
CA LYS A 155 -6.61 25.19 9.03
C LYS A 155 -5.85 25.58 10.31
N ILE A 156 -4.71 24.93 10.59
CA ILE A 156 -3.90 25.18 11.79
C ILE A 156 -3.10 26.48 11.67
N LYS A 157 -2.43 26.71 10.53
CA LYS A 157 -1.49 27.83 10.37
C LYS A 157 -2.12 29.13 9.88
N LYS A 158 -3.34 29.09 9.32
CA LYS A 158 -4.08 30.26 8.79
C LYS A 158 -3.15 31.27 8.06
N PRO A 159 -2.39 30.84 7.03
CA PRO A 159 -1.50 31.74 6.32
C PRO A 159 -2.29 32.83 5.59
N LYS A 160 -1.64 33.96 5.28
CA LYS A 160 -2.26 35.04 4.49
C LYS A 160 -2.79 34.49 3.17
N MET A 161 -4.03 34.87 2.81
CA MET A 161 -4.63 34.50 1.52
C MET A 161 -3.70 34.95 0.39
N TYR A 162 -3.55 34.08 -0.63
CA TYR A 162 -2.65 34.26 -1.77
C TYR A 162 -1.14 34.26 -1.49
N SER A 163 -0.70 33.86 -0.29
CA SER A 163 0.72 33.56 -0.07
C SER A 163 1.16 32.32 -0.88
N THR A 164 2.42 32.28 -1.33
CA THR A 164 3.00 31.13 -2.07
C THR A 164 2.77 29.80 -1.35
N MET A 165 2.91 29.77 -0.02
CA MET A 165 2.64 28.56 0.78
C MET A 165 1.16 28.19 0.87
N TRP A 166 0.25 29.16 0.75
CA TRP A 166 -1.19 28.91 0.72
C TRP A 166 -1.60 28.31 -0.64
N CYS A 167 -1.14 28.91 -1.74
CA CYS A 167 -1.40 28.40 -3.09
C CYS A 167 -0.83 26.99 -3.30
N LEU A 168 0.40 26.74 -2.84
CA LEU A 168 1.05 25.44 -2.97
C LEU A 168 0.30 24.34 -2.17
N ASN A 169 -0.11 24.60 -0.94
CA ASN A 169 -0.85 23.62 -0.15
C ASN A 169 -2.28 23.41 -0.67
N TRP A 170 -2.93 24.46 -1.18
CA TRP A 170 -4.25 24.33 -1.81
C TRP A 170 -4.17 23.54 -3.12
N GLY A 171 -3.17 23.83 -3.95
CA GLY A 171 -2.89 23.12 -5.20
C GLY A 171 -2.56 21.65 -4.97
N LEU A 172 -1.68 21.34 -4.01
CA LEU A 172 -1.38 19.94 -3.64
C LEU A 172 -2.61 19.21 -3.09
N GLY A 173 -3.43 19.88 -2.29
CA GLY A 173 -4.68 19.31 -1.79
C GLY A 173 -5.68 19.00 -2.90
N ALA A 174 -5.89 19.95 -3.82
CA ALA A 174 -6.77 19.77 -4.98
C ALA A 174 -6.25 18.68 -5.93
N LEU A 175 -4.94 18.64 -6.17
CA LEU A 175 -4.30 17.60 -6.98
C LEU A 175 -4.46 16.22 -6.34
N GLY A 176 -4.28 16.11 -5.03
CA GLY A 176 -4.50 14.85 -4.30
C GLY A 176 -5.95 14.35 -4.41
N LEU A 177 -6.93 15.25 -4.35
CA LEU A 177 -8.34 14.93 -4.56
C LEU A 177 -8.64 14.52 -6.01
N ALA A 178 -8.08 15.24 -6.98
CA ALA A 178 -8.23 14.92 -8.40
C ALA A 178 -7.64 13.53 -8.73
N LEU A 179 -6.44 13.23 -8.24
CA LEU A 179 -5.82 11.91 -8.41
C LEU A 179 -6.64 10.79 -7.77
N SER A 180 -7.21 11.03 -6.58
CA SER A 180 -8.11 10.08 -5.93
C SER A 180 -9.36 9.82 -6.77
N ALA A 181 -9.98 10.85 -7.32
CA ALA A 181 -11.15 10.70 -8.19
C ALA A 181 -10.82 9.91 -9.45
N VAL A 182 -9.71 10.22 -10.11
CA VAL A 182 -9.24 9.50 -11.30
C VAL A 182 -8.95 8.03 -10.99
N LEU A 183 -8.25 7.73 -9.90
CA LEU A 183 -7.93 6.35 -9.53
C LEU A 183 -9.15 5.56 -9.08
N THR A 184 -10.11 6.21 -8.40
CA THR A 184 -11.37 5.57 -8.05
C THR A 184 -12.20 5.26 -9.30
N ALA A 185 -12.29 6.19 -10.25
CA ALA A 185 -12.95 5.97 -11.54
C ALA A 185 -12.27 4.85 -12.35
N ALA A 186 -10.93 4.82 -12.38
CA ALA A 186 -10.17 3.76 -13.02
C ALA A 186 -10.39 2.39 -12.34
N GLY A 187 -10.41 2.35 -11.01
CA GLY A 187 -10.71 1.14 -10.25
C GLY A 187 -12.12 0.61 -10.53
N ILE A 188 -13.11 1.51 -10.59
CA ILE A 188 -14.49 1.16 -10.97
C ILE A 188 -14.53 0.64 -12.41
N TYR A 189 -13.85 1.29 -13.34
CA TYR A 189 -13.78 0.85 -14.74
C TYR A 189 -13.18 -0.56 -14.85
N VAL A 190 -12.07 -0.83 -14.17
CA VAL A 190 -11.46 -2.17 -14.14
C VAL A 190 -12.44 -3.20 -13.57
N ILE A 191 -13.15 -2.90 -12.49
CA ILE A 191 -14.13 -3.83 -11.92
C ILE A 191 -15.28 -4.13 -12.90
N ILE A 192 -15.73 -3.12 -13.65
CA ILE A 192 -16.79 -3.27 -14.66
C ILE A 192 -16.29 -4.09 -15.85
N ASP A 193 -15.10 -3.78 -16.37
CA ASP A 193 -14.51 -4.41 -17.56
C ASP A 193 -14.06 -5.85 -17.30
N THR A 194 -13.49 -6.13 -16.11
CA THR A 194 -13.14 -7.49 -15.70
C THR A 194 -14.40 -8.35 -15.50
N GLY A 195 -15.57 -7.70 -15.36
CA GLY A 195 -16.85 -8.34 -15.13
C GLY A 195 -16.90 -8.99 -13.75
N ILE A 196 -18.03 -8.86 -13.07
CA ILE A 196 -18.37 -9.77 -11.96
C ILE A 196 -18.72 -11.13 -12.60
N GLN A 197 -17.74 -11.79 -13.22
CA GLN A 197 -17.77 -13.22 -13.49
C GLN A 197 -17.51 -13.88 -12.14
N ALA A 198 -18.54 -13.88 -11.30
CA ALA A 198 -18.61 -14.64 -10.06
C ALA A 198 -18.63 -16.14 -10.42
N ASN A 199 -17.55 -16.65 -11.00
CA ASN A 199 -17.30 -18.07 -11.21
C ASN A 199 -16.88 -18.69 -9.87
N PHE A 200 -17.78 -18.63 -8.87
CA PHE A 200 -17.65 -19.34 -7.60
C PHE A 200 -17.53 -20.87 -7.81
N PHE A 201 -17.78 -21.39 -9.01
CA PHE A 201 -17.89 -22.83 -9.29
C PHE A 201 -17.02 -23.36 -10.43
N LYS A 202 -16.17 -22.56 -11.10
CA LYS A 202 -15.28 -23.08 -12.14
C LYS A 202 -13.90 -22.39 -12.12
N PRO A 203 -12.89 -22.99 -11.45
CA PRO A 203 -11.51 -22.62 -11.70
C PRO A 203 -11.11 -23.11 -13.10
N GLN A 204 -10.58 -22.23 -13.94
CA GLN A 204 -9.76 -22.58 -15.11
C GLN A 204 -8.32 -22.23 -14.81
#